data_AF-A0A1C4SEL7-F1
#
_entry.id   AF-A0A1C4SEL7-F1
#
_cell.length_a   1.000
_cell.length_b   1.000
_cell.length_c   1.000
_cell.angle_alpha   90.00
_cell.angle_beta   90.00
_cell.angle_gamma   90.00
#
_symmetry.space_group_name_H-M   'P 1'
#
loop_
_entity.id
_entity.type
_entity.pdbx_description
1 polymer ?
#
loop_
_entity_poly.entity_id
_entity_poly.type
_entity_poly.pdbx_seq_one_letter_code
_entity_poly.pdbx_strand_id
1 'polypeptide(L)'
;HAPPAAPATVVLIGRPCPRDLVARHFAVRPHTRLWSEFAPTDGAVPWTAHELLARDAGRAHEPGAGSPVPPVRLSVRGPGGRGLPPGESGAVVAVGPSWFPEDTQDSGWRGRWTPDHTLDITAPPATAPVPRARCDRPDREVT
;
A
#
# COMPACT_ATOMS: atom_id res chain seq x y z
N HIS A 1 -3.33 40.06 6.95
CA HIS A 1 -3.97 38.74 7.10
C HIS A 1 -2.88 37.69 6.92
N ALA A 2 -2.50 36.97 7.98
CA ALA A 2 -1.50 35.90 7.83
C ALA A 2 -2.12 34.77 7.01
N PRO A 3 -1.38 34.12 6.10
CA PRO A 3 -1.90 32.98 5.38
C PRO A 3 -2.35 31.91 6.38
N PRO A 4 -3.44 31.16 6.11
CA PRO A 4 -3.87 30.09 6.99
C PRO A 4 -2.72 29.10 7.17
N ALA A 5 -2.52 28.65 8.41
CA ALA A 5 -1.47 27.70 8.74
C ALA A 5 -1.61 26.44 7.87
N ALA A 6 -0.60 26.16 7.03
CA ALA A 6 -0.54 24.94 6.25
C ALA A 6 0.16 23.84 7.06
N PRO A 7 -0.25 22.56 6.92
CA PRO A 7 0.47 21.46 7.55
C PRO A 7 1.86 21.34 6.95
N ALA A 8 2.85 21.09 7.82
CA ALA A 8 4.21 20.78 7.40
C ALA A 8 4.32 19.40 6.75
N THR A 9 3.47 18.45 7.17
CA THR A 9 3.49 17.05 6.73
C THR A 9 2.06 16.53 6.54
N VAL A 10 1.86 15.74 5.49
CA VAL A 10 0.68 14.91 5.25
C VAL A 10 1.12 13.45 5.20
N VAL A 11 0.42 12.58 5.90
CA VAL A 11 0.64 11.12 5.87
C VAL A 11 -0.59 10.44 5.31
N LEU A 12 -0.41 9.61 4.30
CA LEU A 12 -1.44 8.77 3.70
C LEU A 12 -1.28 7.35 4.23
N ILE A 13 -2.33 6.79 4.80
CA ILE A 13 -2.30 5.48 5.46
C ILE A 13 -3.25 4.51 4.76
N GLY A 14 -2.80 3.27 4.58
CA GLY A 14 -3.63 2.11 4.27
C GLY A 14 -3.39 1.57 2.87
N ARG A 15 -3.54 2.38 1.82
CA ARG A 15 -3.31 1.95 0.43
C ARG A 15 -2.16 2.72 -0.21
N PRO A 16 -1.46 2.11 -1.20
CA PRO A 16 -0.51 2.81 -2.06
C PRO A 16 -1.01 4.18 -2.51
N CYS A 17 -0.12 5.18 -2.49
CA CYS A 17 -0.46 6.51 -2.97
C CYS A 17 -0.52 6.51 -4.51
N PRO A 18 -1.65 6.87 -5.13
CA PRO A 18 -1.73 6.99 -6.58
C PRO A 18 -0.80 8.09 -7.08
N ARG A 19 -0.10 7.85 -8.19
CA ARG A 19 0.84 8.83 -8.79
C ARG A 19 0.20 10.19 -9.06
N ASP A 20 -1.05 10.20 -9.52
CA ASP A 20 -1.78 11.45 -9.78
C ASP A 20 -2.05 12.25 -8.51
N LEU A 21 -2.20 11.58 -7.36
CA LEU A 21 -2.32 12.27 -6.08
C LEU A 21 -0.99 12.92 -5.68
N VAL A 22 0.14 12.26 -5.93
CA VAL A 22 1.48 12.85 -5.73
C VAL A 22 1.64 14.10 -6.59
N ALA A 23 1.31 14.02 -7.89
CA ALA A 23 1.39 15.16 -8.80
C ALA A 23 0.54 16.34 -8.32
N ARG A 24 -0.73 16.09 -7.98
CA ARG A 24 -1.64 17.13 -7.47
C ARG A 24 -1.18 17.72 -6.15
N HIS A 25 -0.67 16.89 -5.23
CA HIS A 25 -0.17 17.36 -3.93
C HIS A 25 0.95 18.38 -4.12
N PHE A 26 1.98 18.04 -4.91
CA PHE A 26 3.11 18.95 -5.10
C PHE A 26 2.80 20.15 -5.99
N ALA A 27 1.76 20.09 -6.83
CA ALA A 27 1.25 21.25 -7.56
C ALA A 27 0.58 22.28 -6.64
N VAL A 28 -0.14 21.82 -5.61
CA VAL A 28 -0.88 22.69 -4.67
C VAL A 28 -0.05 23.07 -3.44
N ARG A 29 0.81 22.15 -2.96
CA ARG A 29 1.58 22.28 -1.71
C ARG A 29 3.02 21.82 -1.90
N PRO A 30 3.84 22.54 -2.68
CA PRO A 30 5.21 22.14 -2.99
C PRO A 30 6.13 22.00 -1.77
N HIS A 31 5.79 22.66 -0.66
CA HIS A 31 6.59 22.66 0.58
C HIS A 31 6.03 21.75 1.69
N THR A 32 4.86 21.14 1.50
CA THR A 32 4.31 20.18 2.47
C THR A 32 4.88 18.80 2.17
N ARG A 33 5.53 18.18 3.15
CA ARG A 33 6.05 16.81 3.03
C ARG A 33 4.90 15.83 2.86
N LEU A 34 5.08 14.82 2.02
CA LEU A 34 4.09 13.78 1.78
C LEU A 34 4.68 12.42 2.13
N TRP A 35 4.04 11.71 3.05
CA TRP A 35 4.40 10.34 3.40
C TRP A 35 3.31 9.38 2.97
N SER A 36 3.71 8.21 2.49
CA SER A 36 2.81 7.09 2.24
C SER A 36 3.22 5.93 3.14
N GLU A 37 2.25 5.42 3.87
CA GLU A 37 2.38 4.23 4.69
C GLU A 37 1.51 3.13 4.12
N PHE A 38 2.05 1.93 4.08
CA PHE A 38 1.32 0.74 3.66
C PHE A 38 1.22 -0.24 4.82
N ALA A 39 0.00 -0.70 5.05
CA ALA A 39 -0.34 -1.81 5.93
C ALA A 39 -1.50 -2.57 5.27
N PRO A 40 -1.60 -3.89 5.44
CA PRO A 40 -2.83 -4.58 5.11
C PRO A 40 -4.00 -4.04 5.93
N THR A 41 -5.23 -4.27 5.45
CA THR A 41 -6.46 -3.65 5.98
C THR A 41 -6.72 -3.95 7.46
N ASP A 42 -6.13 -5.00 8.01
CA ASP A 42 -6.20 -5.43 9.40
C ASP A 42 -4.92 -5.14 10.22
N GLY A 43 -3.92 -4.48 9.62
CA GLY A 43 -2.64 -4.17 10.28
C GLY A 43 -2.75 -3.03 11.28
N ALA A 44 -2.31 -3.26 12.52
CA ALA A 44 -2.28 -2.23 13.58
C ALA A 44 -1.16 -1.19 13.41
N VAL A 45 -0.14 -1.47 12.58
CA VAL A 45 1.05 -0.64 12.36
C VAL A 45 1.46 -0.65 10.88
N PRO A 46 2.09 0.43 10.36
CA PRO A 46 2.61 0.44 9.00
C PRO A 46 3.69 -0.62 8.83
N TRP A 47 3.55 -1.43 7.79
CA TRP A 47 4.57 -2.39 7.39
C TRP A 47 5.73 -1.70 6.69
N THR A 48 5.41 -0.66 5.92
CA THR A 48 6.39 0.14 5.19
C THR A 48 6.00 1.61 5.23
N ALA A 49 6.98 2.48 5.06
CA ALA A 49 6.78 3.90 4.91
C ALA A 49 7.71 4.48 3.82
N HIS A 50 7.23 5.51 3.15
CA HIS A 50 7.98 6.24 2.15
C HIS A 50 7.69 7.74 2.20
N GLU A 51 8.73 8.56 2.21
CA GLU A 51 8.58 9.96 1.86
C GLU A 51 8.48 10.08 0.34
N LEU A 52 7.34 10.56 -0.13
CA LEU A 52 7.08 10.83 -1.54
C LEU A 52 7.61 12.20 -1.91
N LEU A 53 8.15 12.28 -3.11
CA LEU A 53 8.70 13.49 -3.70
C LEU A 53 8.01 13.75 -5.05
N ALA A 54 8.10 14.98 -5.54
CA ALA A 54 7.45 15.35 -6.81
C ALA A 54 7.84 14.45 -7.98
N ARG A 55 9.08 13.94 -7.99
CA ARG A 55 9.56 12.98 -9.01
C ARG A 55 8.85 11.63 -8.99
N ASP A 56 8.26 11.23 -7.86
CA ASP A 56 7.61 9.92 -7.73
C ASP A 56 6.29 9.85 -8.52
N ALA A 57 5.74 11.00 -8.92
CA ALA A 57 4.62 11.06 -9.87
C ALA A 57 4.97 10.42 -11.23
N GLY A 58 6.25 10.36 -11.61
CA GLY A 58 6.73 9.79 -12.87
C GLY A 58 7.10 8.31 -12.83
N ARG A 59 6.97 7.62 -11.69
CA ARG A 59 7.33 6.18 -11.60
C ARG A 59 6.42 5.33 -12.48
N ALA A 60 6.89 4.17 -12.94
CA ALA A 60 6.09 3.26 -13.77
C ALA A 60 4.92 2.61 -13.01
N HIS A 61 5.03 2.48 -11.68
CA HIS A 61 4.01 1.88 -10.80
C HIS A 61 3.63 2.84 -9.68
N GLU A 62 2.53 2.54 -8.98
CA GLU A 62 2.14 3.32 -7.81
C GLU A 62 3.25 3.23 -6.76
N PRO A 63 3.83 4.38 -6.32
CA PRO A 63 4.83 4.40 -5.27
C PRO A 63 4.14 3.93 -3.98
N GLY A 64 4.33 2.65 -3.67
CA GLY A 64 3.24 1.92 -3.01
C GLY A 64 3.49 1.50 -1.57
N ALA A 65 4.75 1.49 -1.12
CA ALA A 65 5.06 1.02 0.21
C ALA A 65 6.39 1.57 0.73
N GLY A 66 7.40 1.73 -0.12
CA GLY A 66 8.72 2.17 0.35
C GLY A 66 9.44 1.06 1.10
N SER A 67 10.23 1.42 2.10
CA SER A 67 11.05 0.46 2.84
C SER A 67 10.32 -0.06 4.08
N PRO A 68 10.60 -1.31 4.51
CA PRO A 68 10.07 -1.83 5.77
C PRO A 68 10.34 -0.90 6.95
N VAL A 69 9.32 -0.68 7.78
CA VAL A 69 9.49 0.02 9.07
C VAL A 69 10.02 -0.99 10.09
N PRO A 70 11.19 -0.79 10.70
CA PRO A 70 11.67 -1.71 11.74
C PRO A 70 10.65 -1.85 12.89
N PRO A 71 10.43 -3.06 13.43
CA PRO A 71 11.14 -4.32 13.17
C PRO A 71 10.51 -5.19 12.08
N VAL A 72 9.58 -4.66 11.28
CA VAL A 72 8.86 -5.42 10.26
C VAL A 72 9.84 -5.97 9.23
N ARG A 73 9.76 -7.28 9.00
CA ARG A 73 10.46 -7.97 7.91
C ARG A 73 9.45 -8.35 6.85
N LEU A 74 9.73 -7.98 5.61
CA LEU A 74 8.87 -8.31 4.48
C LEU A 74 9.58 -9.22 3.50
N SER A 75 8.80 -10.10 2.87
CA SER A 75 9.23 -10.95 1.78
C SER A 75 8.23 -10.85 0.63
N VAL A 76 8.74 -10.81 -0.60
CA VAL A 76 7.90 -11.01 -1.80
C VAL A 76 8.00 -12.48 -2.15
N ARG A 77 6.87 -13.19 -2.15
CA ARG A 77 6.83 -14.66 -2.29
C ARG A 77 6.12 -15.11 -3.57
N GLY A 78 6.70 -16.10 -4.22
CA GLY A 78 6.11 -16.78 -5.38
C GLY A 78 5.26 -17.99 -4.98
N PRO A 79 4.83 -18.81 -5.96
CA PRO A 79 4.16 -20.08 -5.70
C PRO A 79 4.97 -20.97 -4.74
N GLY A 80 4.29 -21.63 -3.82
CA GLY A 80 4.93 -22.49 -2.80
C GLY A 80 5.65 -21.72 -1.69
N GLY A 81 5.46 -20.41 -1.58
CA GLY A 81 6.01 -19.60 -0.47
C GLY A 81 7.49 -19.23 -0.62
N ARG A 82 8.13 -19.54 -1.76
CA ARG A 82 9.53 -19.19 -2.02
C ARG A 82 9.71 -17.68 -2.09
N GLY A 83 10.77 -17.15 -1.46
CA GLY A 83 11.16 -15.75 -1.65
C GLY A 83 11.59 -15.48 -3.09
N LEU A 84 11.19 -14.33 -3.63
CA LEU A 84 11.55 -13.88 -4.97
C LEU A 84 12.65 -12.80 -4.89
N PRO A 85 13.57 -12.76 -5.87
CA PRO A 85 14.58 -11.72 -5.95
C PRO A 85 13.96 -10.36 -6.35
N PRO A 86 14.71 -9.25 -6.20
CA PRO A 86 14.31 -7.96 -6.72
C PRO A 86 13.94 -8.00 -8.21
N GLY A 87 12.91 -7.23 -8.58
CA GLY A 87 12.33 -7.17 -9.93
C GLY A 87 11.17 -8.15 -10.15
N GLU A 88 11.13 -9.28 -9.46
CA GLU A 88 10.06 -10.27 -9.61
C GLU A 88 8.84 -9.94 -8.74
N SER A 89 7.65 -10.11 -9.32
CA SER A 89 6.38 -9.78 -8.65
C SER A 89 5.73 -11.00 -7.99
N GLY A 90 5.40 -10.88 -6.71
CA GLY A 90 4.83 -11.94 -5.87
C GLY A 90 3.90 -11.40 -4.79
N ALA A 91 3.43 -12.29 -3.91
CA ALA A 91 2.64 -11.92 -2.74
C ALA A 91 3.52 -11.19 -1.71
N VAL A 92 3.04 -10.10 -1.12
CA VAL A 92 3.74 -9.37 -0.07
C VAL A 92 3.36 -9.98 1.28
N VAL A 93 4.36 -10.48 2.00
CA VAL A 93 4.17 -11.23 3.25
C VAL A 93 5.07 -10.64 4.33
N ALA A 94 4.49 -10.32 5.49
CA ALA A 94 5.27 -10.05 6.69
C ALA A 94 5.77 -11.36 7.29
N VAL A 95 7.03 -11.35 7.72
CA VAL A 95 7.71 -12.50 8.28
C VAL A 95 8.09 -12.19 9.71
N GLY A 96 7.86 -13.15 10.59
CA GLY A 96 8.23 -13.12 11.98
C GLY A 96 9.74 -12.94 12.19
N PRO A 97 10.17 -12.86 13.45
CA PRO A 97 11.59 -12.89 13.82
C PRO A 97 12.35 -14.07 13.26
N SER A 98 13.67 -13.91 13.12
CA SER A 98 14.55 -14.97 12.61
C SER A 98 14.49 -16.25 13.45
N TRP A 99 14.10 -16.14 14.72
CA TRP A 99 13.87 -17.26 15.63
C TRP A 99 12.45 -17.85 15.55
N PHE A 100 11.56 -17.27 14.74
CA PHE A 100 10.20 -17.77 14.50
C PHE A 100 9.70 -17.38 13.08
N PRO A 101 10.36 -17.88 12.01
CA PRO A 101 10.10 -17.47 10.63
C PRO A 101 8.79 -18.01 10.04
N GLU A 102 8.17 -19.01 10.67
CA GLU A 102 6.87 -19.57 10.29
C GLU A 102 5.69 -18.63 10.59
N ASP A 103 5.87 -17.71 11.54
CA ASP A 103 4.89 -16.65 11.82
C ASP A 103 4.87 -15.69 10.64
N THR A 104 3.81 -15.79 9.83
CA THR A 104 3.70 -15.03 8.60
C THR A 104 2.29 -14.48 8.46
N GLN A 105 2.21 -13.23 8.01
CA GLN A 105 0.96 -12.57 7.69
C GLN A 105 0.96 -12.22 6.20
N ASP A 106 -0.03 -12.71 5.47
CA ASP A 106 -0.25 -12.32 4.08
C ASP A 106 -0.92 -10.95 4.05
N SER A 107 -0.41 -10.03 3.24
CA SER A 107 -1.06 -8.73 3.07
C SER A 107 -2.31 -8.79 2.17
N GLY A 108 -2.42 -9.83 1.35
CA GLY A 108 -3.33 -9.92 0.20
C GLY A 108 -2.82 -9.18 -1.04
N TRP A 109 -1.86 -8.26 -0.90
CA TRP A 109 -1.33 -7.46 -2.00
C TRP A 109 -0.22 -8.17 -2.76
N ARG A 110 -0.03 -7.78 -4.03
CA ARG A 110 1.15 -8.17 -4.80
C ARG A 110 2.10 -7.01 -4.95
N GLY A 111 3.39 -7.31 -4.92
CA GLY A 111 4.44 -6.33 -5.06
C GLY A 111 5.74 -6.94 -5.55
N ARG A 112 6.76 -6.10 -5.69
CA ARG A 112 8.12 -6.51 -5.99
C ARG A 112 9.11 -5.62 -5.27
N TRP A 113 10.26 -6.18 -4.93
CA TRP A 113 11.39 -5.36 -4.50
C TRP A 113 12.01 -4.66 -5.70
N THR A 114 12.27 -3.38 -5.55
CA THR A 114 13.14 -2.64 -6.45
C THR A 114 14.63 -2.90 -6.10
N PRO A 115 15.58 -2.57 -6.99
CA PRO A 115 17.00 -2.65 -6.67
C PRO A 115 17.44 -1.80 -5.48
N ASP A 116 16.74 -0.71 -5.18
CA ASP A 116 16.96 0.17 -4.02
C ASP A 116 16.28 -0.32 -2.73
N HIS A 117 15.80 -1.58 -2.70
CA HIS A 117 15.11 -2.17 -1.54
C HIS A 117 13.87 -1.39 -1.10
N THR A 118 13.16 -0.79 -2.07
CA THR A 118 11.81 -0.26 -1.86
C THR A 118 10.78 -1.23 -2.44
N LEU A 119 9.61 -1.29 -1.82
CA LEU A 119 8.52 -2.14 -2.27
C LEU A 119 7.63 -1.33 -3.21
N ASP A 120 7.56 -1.78 -4.46
CA ASP A 120 6.55 -1.35 -5.43
C ASP A 120 5.34 -2.28 -5.32
N ILE A 121 4.14 -1.70 -5.25
CA ILE A 121 2.90 -2.47 -5.32
C ILE A 121 2.49 -2.65 -6.78
N THR A 122 2.18 -3.90 -7.14
CA THR A 122 1.93 -4.30 -8.53
C THR A 122 0.49 -4.76 -8.77
N ALA A 123 -0.22 -5.21 -7.73
CA ALA A 123 -1.65 -5.48 -7.80
C ALA A 123 -2.32 -5.38 -6.40
N PRO A 124 -3.58 -4.91 -6.35
CA PRO A 124 -4.37 -4.96 -5.12
C PRO A 124 -4.74 -6.40 -4.72
N PRO A 125 -5.29 -6.61 -3.51
CA PRO A 125 -5.83 -7.89 -3.12
C PRO A 125 -6.91 -8.32 -4.11
N ALA A 126 -6.88 -9.60 -4.45
CA ALA A 126 -7.97 -10.19 -5.20
C ALA A 126 -9.25 -9.92 -4.41
N THR A 127 -10.19 -9.20 -5.02
CA THR A 127 -11.47 -8.93 -4.38
C THR A 127 -12.14 -10.28 -4.19
N ALA A 128 -12.38 -10.70 -2.96
CA ALA A 128 -13.31 -11.80 -2.73
C ALA A 128 -14.63 -11.41 -3.42
N PRO A 129 -15.30 -12.31 -4.15
CA PRO A 129 -16.58 -12.00 -4.75
C PRO A 129 -17.52 -11.53 -3.63
N VAL A 130 -17.91 -10.26 -3.67
CA VAL A 130 -18.95 -9.74 -2.79
C VAL A 130 -20.17 -10.62 -3.05
N PRO A 131 -20.73 -11.33 -2.05
CA PRO A 131 -21.99 -12.03 -2.25
C PRO A 131 -22.98 -10.99 -2.72
N ARG A 132 -23.47 -11.12 -3.95
CA ARG A 132 -24.54 -10.25 -4.45
C ARG A 132 -25.68 -10.41 -3.46
N ALA A 133 -25.93 -9.39 -2.63
CA ALA A 133 -27.15 -9.33 -1.87
C ALA A 133 -28.29 -9.51 -2.89
N ARG A 134 -29.06 -10.58 -2.76
CA ARG A 134 -30.31 -10.74 -3.50
C ARG A 134 -31.14 -9.52 -3.15
N CYS A 135 -31.26 -8.61 -4.10
CA CYS A 135 -32.26 -7.55 -4.03
C CYS A 135 -33.59 -8.24 -4.37
N ASP A 136 -34.11 -9.01 -3.42
CA ASP A 136 -35.50 -9.43 -3.45
C ASP A 136 -36.30 -8.16 -3.11
N ARG A 137 -36.68 -7.45 -4.17
CA ARG A 137 -37.64 -6.36 -4.09
C ARG A 137 -38.99 -7.00 -3.73
N PRO A 138 -39.63 -6.64 -2.61
CA PRO A 138 -41.01 -7.05 -2.41
C PRO A 138 -41.87 -6.31 -3.45
N ASP A 139 -42.59 -7.08 -4.26
CA ASP A 139 -43.64 -6.54 -5.12
C ASP A 139 -44.65 -5.80 -4.22
N ARG A 140 -44.84 -4.52 -4.55
CA ARG A 140 -45.96 -3.76 -3.99
C ARG A 140 -47.22 -4.27 -4.67
N GLU A 141 -48.00 -5.08 -3.97
CA GLU A 141 -49.42 -5.24 -4.28
C GLU A 141 -50.09 -3.87 -4.16
N VAL A 142 -50.56 -3.36 -5.29
CA VAL A 142 -51.53 -2.27 -5.36
C VAL A 142 -52.87 -2.95 -5.64
N THR A 143 -53.76 -2.93 -4.65
CA THR A 143 -55.21 -3.05 -4.87
C THR A 143 -55.90 -1.98 -4.03
#